data_AF-A0A2A2FEY5-F1
#
_entry.id   AF-A0A2A2FEY5-F1
#
_cell.length_a   1.000
_cell.length_b   1.000
_cell.length_c   1.000
_cell.angle_alpha   90.00
_cell.angle_beta   90.00
_cell.angle_gamma   90.00
#
_symmetry.space_group_name_H-M   'P 1'
#
loop_
_entity.id
_entity.type
_entity.pdbx_description
1 polymer ?
#
loop_
_entity_poly.entity_id
_entity_poly.type
_entity_poly.pdbx_seq_one_letter_code
_entity_poly.pdbx_strand_id
1 'polypeptide(L)'
;MSENIETLVDVSPPTPGDEPEENAQLSAVEQDTVRELVRAARASGAALTGPGGLLKQLTKMVVEAALDEEMNEHLGYQPGEPEGRNR
;
A
#
# COMPACT_ATOMS: atom_id res chain seq x y z
N MET A 1 32.32 -3.29 2.85
CA MET A 1 31.01 -3.04 3.46
C MET A 1 30.14 -2.58 2.31
N SER A 2 29.35 -3.49 1.76
CA SER A 2 28.47 -3.18 0.62
C SER A 2 27.06 -3.25 1.14
N GLU A 3 26.35 -2.13 0.99
CA GLU A 3 25.01 -1.90 1.53
C GLU A 3 24.00 -2.75 0.74
N ASN A 4 23.18 -3.51 1.47
CA ASN A 4 22.00 -4.15 0.90
C ASN A 4 20.94 -3.06 0.75
N ILE A 5 20.77 -2.55 -0.47
CA ILE A 5 19.60 -1.72 -0.80
C ILE A 5 18.42 -2.68 -0.87
N GLU A 6 17.58 -2.62 0.16
CA GLU A 6 16.29 -3.30 0.23
C GLU A 6 15.43 -2.73 -0.91
N THR A 7 15.20 -3.55 -1.94
CA THR A 7 14.38 -3.20 -3.10
C THR A 7 13.01 -2.75 -2.61
N LEU A 8 12.72 -1.47 -2.87
CA LEU A 8 11.44 -0.84 -2.70
C LEU A 8 10.39 -1.66 -3.47
N VAL A 9 9.28 -2.02 -2.81
CA VAL A 9 8.16 -2.73 -3.44
C VAL A 9 7.64 -1.82 -4.57
N ASP A 10 7.91 -2.23 -5.81
CA ASP A 10 7.41 -1.57 -7.02
C ASP A 10 5.87 -1.62 -6.98
N VAL A 11 5.23 -0.47 -6.80
CA VAL A 11 3.78 -0.31 -6.91
C VAL A 11 3.35 0.08 -8.32
N SER A 12 4.15 -0.22 -9.35
CA SER A 12 3.72 -0.07 -10.73
C SER A 12 2.43 -0.89 -11.00
N PRO A 13 1.43 -0.31 -11.69
CA PRO A 13 0.27 -1.09 -12.11
C PRO A 13 0.73 -2.24 -13.03
N PRO A 14 0.16 -3.45 -12.88
CA PRO A 14 0.60 -4.61 -13.65
C PRO A 14 0.44 -4.32 -15.15
N THR A 15 1.50 -4.54 -15.91
CA THR A 15 1.49 -4.42 -17.37
C THR A 15 0.51 -5.45 -17.94
N PRO A 16 -0.31 -5.12 -18.97
CA PRO A 16 -1.20 -6.10 -19.58
C PRO A 16 -0.39 -7.27 -20.17
N GLY A 17 -0.32 -8.39 -19.45
CA GLY A 17 0.51 -9.55 -19.80
C GLY A 17 1.33 -10.10 -18.63
N ASP A 18 1.51 -9.34 -17.55
CA ASP A 18 1.99 -9.86 -16.28
C ASP A 18 0.80 -10.52 -15.58
N GLU A 19 0.89 -11.84 -15.36
CA GLU A 19 -0.07 -12.49 -14.48
C GLU A 19 0.08 -11.83 -13.10
N PRO A 20 -1.01 -11.40 -12.45
CA PRO A 20 -0.89 -10.89 -11.09
C PRO A 20 -0.15 -11.95 -10.28
N GLU A 21 0.94 -11.57 -9.59
CA GLU A 21 1.66 -12.44 -8.65
C GLU A 21 0.60 -13.07 -7.74
N GLU A 22 0.15 -14.28 -8.08
CA GLU A 22 -1.11 -14.89 -7.62
C GLU A 22 -1.05 -15.23 -6.11
N ASN A 23 0.08 -14.91 -5.46
CA ASN A 23 0.42 -15.27 -4.10
C ASN A 23 1.42 -14.30 -3.44
N ALA A 24 1.19 -12.99 -3.52
CA ALA A 24 1.90 -12.04 -2.66
C ALA A 24 1.51 -12.26 -1.18
N GLN A 25 2.12 -13.25 -0.52
CA GLN A 25 2.03 -13.46 0.91
C GLN A 25 2.88 -12.43 1.65
N LEU A 26 2.33 -11.86 2.71
CA LEU A 26 3.10 -11.08 3.68
C LEU A 26 4.30 -11.89 4.18
N SER A 27 5.48 -11.26 4.19
CA SER A 27 6.68 -11.77 4.84
C SER A 27 6.43 -12.02 6.33
N ALA A 28 7.29 -12.82 6.96
CA ALA A 28 7.19 -13.10 8.40
C ALA A 28 7.19 -11.81 9.24
N VAL A 29 8.01 -10.83 8.86
CA VAL A 29 8.14 -9.53 9.53
C VAL A 29 6.85 -8.72 9.42
N GLU A 30 6.25 -8.67 8.23
CA GLU A 30 4.97 -7.98 8.03
C GLU A 30 3.85 -8.65 8.80
N GLN A 31 3.80 -9.98 8.83
CA GLN A 31 2.81 -10.71 9.63
C GLN A 31 2.98 -10.44 11.13
N ASP A 32 4.20 -10.39 11.63
CA ASP A 32 4.46 -10.05 13.04
C ASP A 32 4.04 -8.61 13.36
N THR A 33 4.31 -7.67 12.44
CA THR A 33 3.86 -6.29 12.55
C THR A 33 2.33 -6.19 12.63
N VAL A 34 1.62 -6.93 11.77
CA VAL A 34 0.15 -7.01 11.80
C VAL A 34 -0.35 -7.59 13.12
N ARG A 35 0.31 -8.62 13.66
CA ARG A 35 -0.03 -9.21 14.97
C ARG A 35 0.11 -8.19 16.10
N GLU A 36 1.20 -7.42 16.12
CA GLU A 36 1.41 -6.39 17.14
C GLU A 36 0.40 -5.25 17.02
N LEU A 37 0.05 -4.84 15.80
CA LEU A 37 -0.99 -3.84 15.58
C LEU A 37 -2.36 -4.29 16.12
N VAL A 38 -2.71 -5.57 15.89
CA VAL A 38 -3.94 -6.17 16.44
C VAL A 38 -3.90 -6.23 17.98
N ARG A 39 -2.76 -6.60 18.57
CA ARG A 39 -2.58 -6.60 20.04
C ARG A 39 -2.76 -5.20 20.62
N ALA A 40 -2.13 -4.19 20.01
CA ALA A 40 -2.24 -2.79 20.44
C ALA A 40 -3.68 -2.28 20.38
N ALA A 41 -4.39 -2.53 19.27
CA ALA A 41 -5.79 -2.13 19.12
C ALA A 41 -6.70 -2.80 20.17
N ARG A 42 -6.47 -4.08 20.48
CA ARG A 42 -7.21 -4.77 21.56
C ARG A 42 -6.90 -4.17 22.93
N ALA A 43 -5.64 -3.88 23.21
CA ALA A 43 -5.22 -3.28 24.47
C ALA A 43 -5.81 -1.87 24.69
N SER A 44 -6.00 -1.10 23.60
CA SER A 44 -6.62 0.22 23.65
C SER A 44 -8.16 0.19 23.62
N GLY A 45 -8.78 -0.99 23.57
CA GLY A 45 -10.23 -1.14 23.45
C GLY A 45 -10.80 -0.74 22.07
N ALA A 46 -9.95 -0.58 21.06
CA ALA A 46 -10.39 -0.27 19.71
C ALA A 46 -11.03 -1.51 19.04
N ALA A 47 -12.08 -1.28 18.26
CA ALA A 47 -12.65 -2.33 17.43
C ALA A 47 -11.67 -2.72 16.31
N LEU A 48 -11.54 -4.01 16.01
CA LEU A 48 -10.71 -4.45 14.87
C LEU A 48 -11.37 -4.16 13.52
N THR A 49 -12.71 -4.20 13.47
CA THR A 49 -13.51 -3.99 12.26
C THR A 49 -14.64 -2.99 12.53
N GLY A 50 -15.37 -2.63 11.48
CA GLY A 50 -16.50 -1.70 11.55
C GLY A 50 -16.12 -0.23 11.25
N PRO A 51 -17.10 0.69 11.32
CA PRO A 51 -16.98 2.07 10.79
C PRO A 51 -15.89 2.97 11.39
N GLY A 52 -15.23 2.56 12.48
CA GLY A 52 -14.03 3.18 13.03
C GLY A 52 -12.97 2.17 13.46
N GLY A 53 -13.11 0.91 13.03
CA GLY A 53 -12.20 -0.15 13.43
C GLY A 53 -10.84 -0.06 12.75
N LEU A 54 -9.85 -0.73 13.34
CA LEU A 54 -8.46 -0.76 12.89
C LEU A 54 -8.34 -1.05 11.38
N LEU A 55 -9.04 -2.09 10.89
CA LEU A 55 -8.94 -2.49 9.48
C LEU A 55 -9.34 -1.36 8.54
N LYS A 56 -10.43 -0.63 8.84
CA LYS A 56 -10.87 0.49 8.01
C LYS A 56 -9.84 1.61 7.97
N GLN A 57 -9.21 1.92 9.11
CA GLN A 57 -8.18 2.95 9.20
C GLN A 57 -6.91 2.51 8.43
N LEU A 58 -6.49 1.25 8.56
CA LEU A 58 -5.36 0.70 7.84
C LEU A 58 -5.58 0.74 6.32
N THR A 59 -6.73 0.26 5.84
CA THR A 59 -7.08 0.32 4.42
C THR A 59 -7.05 1.76 3.90
N LYS A 60 -7.58 2.72 4.67
CA LYS A 60 -7.51 4.13 4.30
C LYS A 60 -6.06 4.60 4.11
N MET A 61 -5.19 4.35 5.08
CA MET A 61 -3.78 4.76 5.02
C MET A 61 -3.05 4.14 3.83
N VAL A 62 -3.29 2.85 3.54
CA VAL A 62 -2.67 2.18 2.39
C VAL A 62 -3.12 2.79 1.08
N VAL A 63 -4.42 3.08 0.92
CA VAL A 63 -4.94 3.72 -0.29
C VAL A 63 -4.40 5.14 -0.47
N GLU A 64 -4.32 5.92 0.61
CA GLU A 64 -3.74 7.26 0.57
C GLU A 64 -2.25 7.22 0.21
N ALA A 65 -1.48 6.29 0.78
CA ALA A 65 -0.07 6.12 0.47
C ALA A 65 0.16 5.71 -1.00
N ALA A 66 -0.61 4.73 -1.51
CA ALA A 66 -0.53 4.32 -2.90
C ALA A 66 -0.90 5.46 -3.87
N LEU A 67 -1.90 6.29 -3.50
CA LEU A 67 -2.27 7.46 -4.28
C LEU A 67 -1.15 8.53 -4.27
N ASP A 68 -0.55 8.79 -3.12
CA ASP A 68 0.55 9.76 -2.99
C ASP A 68 1.77 9.29 -3.82
N GLU A 69 2.06 8.00 -3.82
CA GLU A 69 3.12 7.39 -4.62
C GLU A 69 2.82 7.50 -6.12
N GLU A 70 1.61 7.18 -6.57
CA GLU A 70 1.17 7.36 -7.97
C GLU A 70 1.32 8.83 -8.43
N MET A 71 0.94 9.78 -7.58
CA MET A 71 1.10 11.22 -7.88
C MET A 71 2.56 11.66 -8.02
N ASN A 72 3.47 10.99 -7.30
CA ASN A 72 4.89 11.33 -7.29
C ASN A 72 5.70 10.57 -8.34
N GLU A 73 5.32 9.34 -8.64
CA GLU A 73 6.14 8.41 -9.42
C GLU A 73 5.60 8.20 -10.83
N HIS A 74 4.28 8.11 -11.06
CA HIS A 74 3.78 7.68 -12.36
C HIS A 74 2.34 8.11 -12.69
N LEU A 75 2.11 9.41 -12.94
CA LEU A 75 0.89 9.82 -13.70
C LEU A 75 0.88 9.28 -15.15
N GLY A 76 2.02 8.80 -15.66
CA GLY A 76 2.21 8.47 -17.08
C GLY A 76 2.30 9.69 -18.00
N TYR A 77 2.02 10.91 -17.49
CA TYR A 77 2.01 12.19 -18.20
C TYR A 77 2.40 13.33 -17.24
N GLN A 78 2.95 14.44 -17.76
CA GLN A 78 3.28 15.62 -16.96
C GLN A 78 2.03 16.45 -16.58
N PRO A 79 2.04 17.17 -15.45
CA PRO A 79 0.96 18.10 -15.09
C PRO A 79 0.68 19.12 -16.21
N GLY A 80 -0.50 19.02 -16.84
CA GLY A 80 -0.94 19.89 -17.94
C GLY A 80 -0.99 19.22 -19.32
N GLU A 81 -0.53 17.97 -19.44
CA GLU A 81 -0.65 17.20 -20.68
C GLU A 81 -2.11 16.81 -20.99
N PRO A 82 -2.47 16.76 -22.29
CA PRO A 82 -3.85 16.56 -22.73
C PRO A 82 -4.44 15.21 -22.29
N GLU A 83 -3.61 14.19 -22.05
CA GLU A 83 -3.98 12.86 -21.55
C GLU A 83 -4.55 12.91 -20.12
N GLY A 84 -4.14 13.89 -19.30
CA GLY A 84 -4.66 14.12 -17.95
C GLY A 84 -5.90 15.02 -17.88
N ARG A 85 -6.37 15.54 -19.02
CA ARG A 85 -7.61 16.34 -19.11
C ARG A 85 -8.75 15.41 -19.50
N ASN A 86 -9.53 14.98 -18.51
CA ASN A 86 -10.81 14.30 -18.71
C ASN A 86 -11.58 14.92 -19.88
N ARG A 87 -12.05 14.09 -20.83
CA ARG A 87 -13.01 14.53 -21.86
C ARG A 87 -14.32 15.02 -21.24
#